data_AF-X1JDQ0-F1
#
_entry.id   AF-X1JDQ0-F1
#
_cell.length_a   1.000
_cell.length_b   1.000
_cell.length_c   1.000
_cell.angle_alpha   90.00
_cell.angle_beta   90.00
_cell.angle_gamma   90.00
#
_symmetry.space_group_name_H-M   'P 1'
#
loop_
_entity.id
_entity.type
_entity.pdbx_description
1 polymer ?
#
loop_
_entity_poly.entity_id
_entity_poly.type
_entity_poly.pdbx_seq_one_letter_code
_entity_poly.pdbx_strand_id
1 'polypeptide(L)' 'MTVRTPQGLRLVLVSDETRVERHDGQEASLADLPRHVPVAVFGQFGDDGRTLMARVIVLLPPRT' A
#
# COMPACT_ATOMS: atom_id res chain seq x y z
N MET A 1 -2.65 -6.69 -3.92
CA MET A 1 -2.74 -5.58 -4.90
C MET A 1 -1.39 -5.32 -5.55
N THR A 2 -1.30 -4.54 -6.63
CA THR A 2 -0.02 -4.18 -7.28
C THR A 2 0.28 -2.70 -7.13
N VAL A 3 1.51 -2.35 -6.76
CA VAL A 3 1.98 -0.96 -6.62
C VAL A 3 3.13 -0.72 -7.59
N ARG A 4 3.09 0.42 -8.30
CA ARG A 4 4.19 0.87 -9.16
C ARG A 4 5.16 1.72 -8.33
N THR A 5 6.42 1.30 -8.26
CA THR A 5 7.50 2.07 -7.63
C THR A 5 8.54 2.46 -8.67
N PRO A 6 9.48 3.39 -8.37
CA PRO A 6 10.59 3.71 -9.26
C PRO A 6 11.47 2.49 -9.60
N GLN A 7 11.50 1.47 -8.74
CA GLN A 7 12.26 0.22 -8.93
C GLN A 7 11.47 -0.86 -9.69
N GLY A 8 10.23 -0.56 -10.10
CA GLY A 8 9.37 -1.48 -10.86
C GLY A 8 8.04 -1.78 -10.17
N LEU A 9 7.34 -2.78 -10.69
CA LEU A 9 6.10 -3.26 -10.09
C LEU A 9 6.39 -4.14 -8.87
N ARG A 10 5.58 -3.96 -7.82
CA ARG A 10 5.60 -4.78 -6.60
C ARG A 10 4.24 -5.44 -6.39
N LEU A 11 4.26 -6.71 -6.01
CA LEU A 11 3.07 -7.41 -5.52
C LEU A 11 2.96 -7.16 -4.02
N VAL A 12 1.89 -6.49 -3.61
CA VAL A 12 1.58 -6.22 -2.20
C VAL A 12 0.56 -7.25 -1.74
N LEU A 13 0.97 -8.11 -0.80
CA LEU A 13 0.08 -9.02 -0.11
C LEU A 13 -0.59 -8.28 1.03
N VAL A 14 -1.90 -8.46 1.13
CA VAL A 14 -2.77 -7.82 2.10
C VAL A 14 -3.59 -8.90 2.78
N SER A 15 -3.73 -8.79 4.10
CA SER A 15 -4.49 -9.72 4.94
C SER A 15 -5.43 -8.94 5.87
N ASP A 16 -6.21 -9.66 6.67
CA ASP A 16 -7.16 -9.07 7.62
C ASP A 16 -6.45 -8.28 8.73
N GLU A 17 -5.17 -8.51 8.95
CA GLU A 17 -4.33 -7.75 9.89
C GLU A 17 -3.72 -6.48 9.29
N THR A 18 -3.87 -6.25 7.98
CA THR A 18 -3.35 -5.05 7.33
C THR A 18 -4.22 -3.85 7.65
N ARG A 19 -3.64 -2.84 8.28
CA ARG A 19 -4.34 -1.58 8.55
C ARG A 19 -4.27 -0.65 7.34
N VAL A 20 -5.36 0.04 7.06
CA VAL A 20 -5.42 1.06 6.02
C VAL A 20 -5.84 2.38 6.64
N GLU A 21 -5.08 3.42 6.35
CA GLU A 21 -5.31 4.75 6.92
C GLU A 21 -5.06 5.83 5.86
N ARG A 22 -5.64 7.00 6.08
CA ARG A 22 -5.34 8.20 5.33
C ARG A 22 -4.08 8.86 5.89
N HIS A 23 -3.45 9.73 5.10
CA HIS A 23 -2.28 10.50 5.53
C HIS A 23 -2.49 11.36 6.79
N ASP A 24 -3.74 11.62 7.19
CA ASP A 24 -4.12 12.34 8.41
C ASP A 24 -4.43 11.42 9.61
N GLY A 25 -4.20 10.11 9.45
CA GLY A 25 -4.41 9.10 10.50
C GLY A 25 -5.85 8.61 10.63
N GLN A 26 -6.78 9.10 9.80
CA GLN A 26 -8.15 8.55 9.77
C GLN A 26 -8.16 7.15 9.18
N GLU A 27 -8.97 6.27 9.77
CA GLU A 27 -9.18 4.92 9.25
C GLU A 27 -9.73 4.96 7.83
N ALA A 28 -9.24 4.05 6.99
CA ALA A 28 -9.71 3.84 5.64
C ALA A 28 -9.80 2.34 5.35
N SER A 29 -10.31 1.98 4.20
CA SER A 29 -10.36 0.60 3.74
C SER A 29 -9.64 0.43 2.40
N LEU A 30 -9.33 -0.82 2.06
CA LEU A 30 -8.82 -1.14 0.73
C LEU A 30 -9.85 -0.83 -0.37
N ALA A 31 -11.14 -0.84 -0.05
CA ALA A 31 -12.20 -0.46 -0.99
C ALA A 31 -12.14 1.04 -1.33
N ASP A 32 -11.56 1.86 -0.43
CA ASP A 32 -11.32 3.28 -0.62
C ASP A 32 -10.06 3.59 -1.43
N LEU A 33 -9.40 2.58 -2.02
CA LEU A 33 -8.24 2.73 -2.90
C LEU A 33 -8.64 2.71 -4.39
N PRO A 34 -9.01 3.85 -5.00
CA PRO A 34 -9.12 3.93 -6.43
C PRO A 34 -7.79 3.54 -7.10
N ARG A 35 -7.90 3.01 -8.33
CA ARG A 35 -6.74 2.80 -9.17
C ARG A 35 -6.00 4.13 -9.34
N HIS A 36 -4.67 4.06 -9.38
CA HIS A 36 -3.78 5.21 -9.54
C HIS A 36 -3.68 6.19 -8.36
N VAL A 37 -4.27 5.89 -7.20
CA VAL A 37 -4.00 6.66 -5.98
C VAL A 37 -2.57 6.38 -5.48
N PRO A 38 -1.80 7.42 -5.13
CA PRO A 38 -0.50 7.23 -4.50
C PRO A 38 -0.68 6.66 -3.08
N VAL A 39 0.09 5.63 -2.76
CA VAL A 39 0.09 4.99 -1.45
C VAL A 39 1.50 4.83 -0.92
N ALA A 40 1.65 4.88 0.40
CA ALA A 40 2.81 4.33 1.09
C ALA A 40 2.44 2.96 1.67
N VAL A 41 3.31 1.97 1.49
CA VAL A 41 3.09 0.62 2.04
C VAL A 41 4.25 0.30 2.98
N PHE A 42 3.91 0.08 4.25
CA PHE A 42 4.84 -0.35 5.28
C PHE A 42 4.63 -1.83 5.56
N GLY A 43 5.72 -2.59 5.58
CA GLY A 43 5.65 -4.03 5.69
C GLY A 43 7.03 -4.67 5.56
N GLN A 44 7.03 -5.97 5.30
CA GLN A 44 8.24 -6.76 5.16
C GLN A 44 8.30 -7.33 3.75
N PHE A 45 9.45 -7.17 3.09
CA PHE A 45 9.68 -7.84 1.81
C PHE A 45 9.75 -9.35 2.01
N GLY A 46 9.18 -10.09 1.07
CA GLY A 46 9.41 -11.53 0.96
C GLY A 46 10.82 -11.82 0.42
N ASP A 47 11.22 -13.09 0.51
CA ASP A 47 12.56 -13.55 0.12
C ASP A 47 12.87 -13.32 -1.38
N ASP A 48 11.83 -13.15 -2.21
CA ASP A 48 11.94 -12.84 -3.63
C ASP A 48 12.30 -11.37 -3.93
N GLY A 49 12.26 -10.50 -2.92
CA GLY A 49 12.48 -9.05 -3.04
C GLY A 49 11.46 -8.32 -3.93
N ARG A 50 10.40 -9.00 -4.37
CA ARG A 50 9.36 -8.50 -5.30
C ARG A 50 7.99 -8.43 -4.64
N THR A 51 7.79 -9.27 -3.63
CA THR A 51 6.58 -9.35 -2.83
C THR A 51 6.78 -8.55 -1.54
N LEU A 52 5.76 -7.80 -1.14
CA LEU A 52 5.73 -7.02 0.09
C LEU A 52 4.50 -7.42 0.90
N MET A 53 4.71 -7.99 2.09
CA MET A 53 3.63 -8.29 3.02
C MET A 53 3.32 -7.03 3.83
N ALA A 54 2.17 -6.42 3.55
CA ALA A 54 1.76 -5.17 4.15
C ALA A 54 1.35 -5.34 5.61
N ARG A 55 1.73 -4.37 6.44
CA ARG A 55 1.21 -4.18 7.80
C ARG A 55 0.36 -2.92 7.87
N VAL A 56 0.79 -1.86 7.18
CA VAL A 56 0.08 -0.58 7.08
C VAL A 56 0.11 -0.07 5.65
N ILE A 57 -1.02 0.40 5.14
CA ILE A 57 -1.14 1.10 3.86
C ILE A 57 -1.68 2.50 4.15
N VAL A 58 -0.92 3.53 3.74
CA VAL A 58 -1.31 4.93 3.92
C VAL A 58 -1.71 5.52 2.56
N LEU A 59 -2.94 6.03 2.47
CA LEU A 59 -3.41 6.79 1.32
C LEU A 59 -2.78 8.18 1.33
N LEU A 60 -1.95 8.45 0.33
CA LEU A 60 -1.27 9.73 0.20
C LEU A 60 -2.18 10.73 -0.55
N PRO A 61 -2.00 12.04 -0.29
CA PRO A 61 -2.64 13.06 -1.09
C PRO A 61 -2.28 12.90 -2.58
N PRO A 62 -3.19 13.26 -3.51
CA PRO A 62 -2.87 13.30 -4.92
C PRO A 62 -1.70 14.25 -5.17
N ARG A 63 -0.84 13.88 -6.13
CA ARG A 63 0.21 14.79 -6.62
C ARG A 63 -0.48 15.88 -7.43
N THR A 64 -0.57 17.09 -6.89
CA THR A 64 -0.86 18.32 -7.65
C THR A 64 0.21 18.60 -8.69
#